data_AF-A0A957LMS7-F1
#
_entry.id   AF-A0A957LMS7-F1
#
_cell.length_a   1.000
_cell.length_b   1.000
_cell.length_c   1.000
_cell.angle_alpha   90.00
_cell.angle_beta   90.00
_cell.angle_gamma   90.00
#
_symmetry.space_group_name_H-M   'P 1'
#
loop_
_entity.id
_entity.type
_entity.pdbx_description
1 polymer ?
#
loop_
_entity_poly.entity_id
_entity_poly.type
_entity_poly.pdbx_seq_one_letter_code
_entity_poly.pdbx_strand_id
1 'polypeptide(L)'
;MRSLQPSPAPASPSPSTTLEPGLLSVLRVLVGIQILLLPATLAAFPLRAPAGIPPGGAAVAGDVLRSIALDSDSSLGPAFLRALMVITLALFAFWPGLPARMGRWYLPVFAVYYAVAAALSHAIFTAWVLKYVEVVLAADTPLALLLAMESGWTLFVLLLFGVVMVAWQYDMRRVMWYVLLLAVAELFAFSPLLLSALPWPPLVFQIIIHVAIYVMVSFVITRMMAAQRAQRRALTEANIQLTQYAASQEQLAVSRERNRMARELHDTLAHSLSAVAVQLEAVDSAMTTAPNEAHDILGKALAQTRSGLTETRRAMHALRASPLDDLGLALAIRNLATTTAQRGGMALTLELPETQPALPPAVRSEARRVGKESTSR
;
A
#
# COMPACT_ATOMS: atom_id res chain seq x y z
N MET A 1 24.93 -37.88 11.14
CA MET A 1 25.34 -36.67 10.40
C MET A 1 24.48 -36.55 9.14
N ARG A 2 23.38 -35.79 9.21
CA ARG A 2 22.55 -35.47 8.04
C ARG A 2 23.02 -34.12 7.52
N SER A 3 23.52 -34.10 6.29
CA SER A 3 23.97 -32.90 5.58
C SER A 3 22.81 -31.93 5.41
N LEU A 4 22.93 -30.74 6.02
CA LEU A 4 22.09 -29.58 5.75
C LEU A 4 22.39 -29.09 4.33
N GLN A 5 21.48 -29.32 3.39
CA GLN A 5 21.51 -28.62 2.11
C GLN A 5 21.15 -27.15 2.33
N PRO A 6 21.85 -26.20 1.70
CA PRO A 6 21.47 -24.80 1.75
C PRO A 6 20.14 -24.58 1.01
N SER A 7 19.22 -23.87 1.66
CA SER A 7 17.94 -23.45 1.10
C SER A 7 18.16 -22.64 -0.19
N PRO A 8 17.40 -22.87 -1.28
CA PRO A 8 17.55 -22.08 -2.49
C PRO A 8 17.25 -20.60 -2.20
N ALA A 9 18.10 -19.71 -2.71
CA ALA A 9 17.94 -18.27 -2.61
C ALA A 9 16.54 -17.85 -3.08
N PRO A 10 15.89 -16.87 -2.43
CA PRO A 10 14.58 -16.39 -2.86
C PRO A 10 14.67 -15.88 -4.29
N ALA A 11 13.82 -16.43 -5.16
CA ALA A 11 13.70 -16.01 -6.54
C ALA A 11 13.51 -14.49 -6.59
N SER A 12 14.28 -13.82 -7.46
CA SER A 12 14.08 -12.41 -7.80
C SER A 12 12.59 -12.16 -8.10
N PRO A 13 11.94 -11.15 -7.49
CA PRO A 13 10.52 -10.95 -7.66
C PRO A 13 10.20 -10.74 -9.14
N SER A 14 9.32 -11.57 -9.69
CA SER A 14 8.72 -11.33 -10.99
C SER A 14 8.16 -9.90 -11.02
N PRO A 15 8.37 -9.13 -12.11
CA PRO A 15 7.82 -7.79 -12.20
C PRO A 15 6.32 -7.87 -11.95
N SER A 16 5.83 -7.15 -10.93
CA SER A 16 4.43 -7.16 -10.54
C SER A 16 3.56 -6.97 -11.78
N THR A 17 2.73 -7.94 -12.09
CA THR A 17 1.75 -7.85 -13.19
C THR A 17 0.72 -6.76 -12.95
N THR A 18 0.66 -6.25 -11.72
CA THR A 18 -0.16 -5.16 -11.24
C THR A 18 0.61 -3.84 -11.25
N LEU A 19 -0.05 -2.79 -11.75
CA LEU A 19 0.40 -1.41 -11.67
C LEU A 19 0.62 -1.00 -10.20
N GLU A 20 1.61 -0.15 -9.93
CA GLU A 20 1.80 0.41 -8.60
C GLU A 20 0.54 1.15 -8.11
N PRO A 21 0.18 1.02 -6.82
CA PRO A 21 -0.96 1.73 -6.26
C PRO A 21 -0.80 3.25 -6.43
N GLY A 22 -1.82 3.90 -6.98
CA GLY A 22 -1.86 5.36 -7.20
C GLY A 22 -1.39 5.82 -8.59
N LEU A 23 -0.64 5.01 -9.34
CA LEU A 23 -0.14 5.41 -10.67
C LEU A 23 -1.30 5.69 -11.65
N LEU A 24 -2.33 4.83 -11.66
CA LEU A 24 -3.51 5.02 -12.49
C LEU A 24 -4.27 6.30 -12.13
N SER A 25 -4.32 6.66 -10.84
CA SER A 25 -4.95 7.89 -10.38
C SER A 25 -4.20 9.12 -10.89
N VAL A 26 -2.86 9.11 -10.81
CA VAL A 26 -2.02 10.20 -11.35
C VAL A 26 -2.19 10.34 -12.86
N LEU A 27 -2.21 9.22 -13.60
CA LEU A 27 -2.45 9.20 -15.04
C LEU A 27 -3.82 9.80 -15.41
N ARG A 28 -4.88 9.45 -14.67
CA ARG A 28 -6.22 10.02 -14.86
C ARG A 28 -6.29 11.50 -14.56
N VAL A 29 -5.63 11.96 -13.50
CA VAL A 29 -5.54 13.39 -13.18
C VAL A 29 -4.85 14.15 -14.31
N LEU A 30 -3.73 13.65 -14.83
CA LEU A 30 -3.06 14.29 -15.96
C LEU A 30 -3.97 14.39 -17.18
N VAL A 31 -4.57 13.27 -17.58
CA VAL A 31 -5.45 13.27 -18.75
C VAL A 31 -6.67 14.16 -18.50
N GLY A 32 -7.17 14.23 -17.27
CA GLY A 32 -8.18 15.20 -16.83
C GLY A 32 -7.75 16.66 -17.02
N ILE A 33 -6.50 17.00 -16.67
CA ILE A 33 -5.94 18.35 -16.91
C ILE A 33 -5.87 18.64 -18.41
N GLN A 34 -5.46 17.68 -19.24
CA GLN A 34 -5.45 17.85 -20.71
C GLN A 34 -6.85 18.09 -21.28
N ILE A 35 -7.85 17.35 -20.79
CA ILE A 35 -9.26 17.55 -21.16
C ILE A 35 -9.73 18.94 -20.75
N LEU A 36 -9.41 19.38 -19.53
CA LEU A 36 -9.80 20.69 -19.00
C LEU A 36 -9.17 21.85 -19.78
N LEU A 37 -7.92 21.69 -20.21
CA LEU A 37 -7.20 22.71 -20.98
C LEU A 37 -7.57 22.71 -22.47
N LEU A 38 -8.17 21.64 -22.99
CA LEU A 38 -8.49 21.51 -24.41
C LEU A 38 -9.30 22.69 -24.97
N PRO A 39 -10.41 23.16 -24.35
CA PRO A 39 -11.18 24.29 -24.87
C PRO A 39 -10.37 25.58 -24.94
N ALA A 40 -9.52 25.85 -23.95
CA ALA A 40 -8.65 27.03 -23.94
C ALA A 40 -7.61 26.95 -25.07
N THR A 41 -7.01 25.78 -25.29
CA THR A 41 -6.07 25.58 -26.40
C THR A 41 -6.75 25.66 -27.77
N LEU A 42 -7.99 25.19 -27.89
CA LEU A 42 -8.78 25.29 -29.12
C LEU A 42 -9.25 26.74 -29.38
N ALA A 43 -9.60 27.49 -28.34
CA ALA A 43 -9.99 28.90 -28.45
C ALA A 43 -8.79 29.82 -28.78
N ALA A 44 -7.58 29.40 -28.43
CA ALA A 44 -6.34 30.06 -28.85
C ALA A 44 -6.04 29.84 -30.34
N PHE A 45 -6.66 28.84 -31.00
CA PHE A 45 -6.66 28.82 -32.46
C PHE A 45 -7.50 29.99 -32.97
N PRO A 46 -7.02 30.74 -33.97
CA PRO A 46 -7.70 31.88 -34.56
C PRO A 46 -8.96 31.43 -35.33
N LEU A 47 -10.01 31.08 -34.60
CA LEU A 47 -11.30 30.61 -35.12
C LEU A 47 -12.34 31.75 -35.20
N ARG A 48 -12.03 32.98 -34.77
CA ARG A 48 -13.00 34.08 -34.80
C ARG A 48 -12.32 35.45 -34.92
N ALA A 49 -12.54 36.14 -36.05
CA ALA A 49 -12.22 37.56 -36.18
C ALA A 49 -13.05 38.36 -35.15
N PRO A 50 -12.44 39.19 -34.29
CA PRO A 50 -13.21 40.13 -33.48
C PRO A 50 -13.82 41.21 -34.39
N ALA A 51 -15.14 41.37 -34.32
CA ALA A 51 -15.85 42.43 -35.01
C ALA A 51 -15.51 43.77 -34.35
N GLY A 52 -14.64 44.55 -35.00
CA GLY A 52 -14.41 45.97 -34.72
C GLY A 52 -13.15 46.27 -33.89
N ILE A 53 -12.06 46.69 -34.55
CA ILE A 53 -10.91 47.35 -33.92
C ILE A 53 -10.40 48.46 -34.87
N PRO A 54 -10.17 49.71 -34.39
CA PRO A 54 -9.86 50.87 -35.23
C PRO A 54 -8.42 50.86 -35.80
N PRO A 55 -8.16 51.58 -36.92
CA PRO A 55 -6.89 51.51 -37.63
C PRO A 55 -5.86 52.48 -37.02
N GLY A 56 -4.74 51.94 -36.54
CA GLY A 56 -3.58 52.75 -36.17
C GLY A 56 -2.54 51.96 -35.37
N GLY A 57 -1.35 51.74 -35.95
CA GLY A 57 -0.15 51.23 -35.27
C GLY A 57 -0.10 49.72 -35.00
N ALA A 58 -1.23 49.10 -34.63
CA ALA A 58 -1.38 47.64 -34.42
C ALA A 58 -1.78 46.88 -35.72
N ALA A 59 -1.53 47.49 -36.88
CA ALA A 59 -2.05 47.05 -38.17
C ALA A 59 -1.51 45.68 -38.60
N VAL A 60 -0.25 45.34 -38.30
CA VAL A 60 0.29 44.02 -38.68
C VAL A 60 -0.44 42.92 -37.92
N ALA A 61 -0.42 42.92 -36.58
CA ALA A 61 -1.04 41.86 -35.77
C ALA A 61 -2.57 41.74 -35.95
N GLY A 62 -3.27 42.87 -36.13
CA GLY A 62 -4.70 42.90 -36.39
C GLY A 62 -5.08 42.35 -37.77
N ASP A 63 -4.30 42.68 -38.81
CA ASP A 63 -4.53 42.18 -40.17
C ASP A 63 -4.06 40.72 -40.31
N VAL A 64 -3.01 40.30 -39.57
CA VAL A 64 -2.64 38.89 -39.39
C VAL A 64 -3.83 38.10 -38.84
N LEU A 65 -4.37 38.50 -37.69
CA LEU A 65 -5.50 37.81 -37.05
C LEU A 65 -6.76 37.78 -37.93
N ARG A 66 -6.97 38.83 -38.73
CA ARG A 66 -8.10 38.93 -39.67
C ARG A 66 -7.93 38.00 -40.88
N SER A 67 -6.72 37.87 -41.42
CA SER A 67 -6.40 36.93 -42.52
C SER A 67 -6.52 35.47 -42.09
N ILE A 68 -6.13 35.13 -40.85
CA ILE A 68 -6.21 33.77 -40.34
C ILE A 68 -7.67 33.32 -40.11
N ALA A 69 -8.55 34.23 -39.69
CA ALA A 69 -9.97 33.94 -39.50
C ALA A 69 -10.75 33.73 -40.83
N LEU A 70 -10.17 34.11 -41.97
CA LEU A 70 -10.80 34.03 -43.30
C LEU A 70 -10.39 32.78 -44.10
N ASP A 71 -9.29 32.10 -43.75
CA ASP A 71 -8.85 30.86 -44.40
C ASP A 71 -9.30 29.62 -43.58
N SER A 72 -10.59 29.30 -43.66
CA SER A 72 -11.24 28.29 -42.80
C SER A 72 -10.80 26.84 -43.06
N ASP A 73 -10.20 26.54 -44.21
CA ASP A 73 -9.80 25.18 -44.59
C ASP A 73 -8.46 24.75 -43.98
N SER A 74 -7.59 25.70 -43.62
CA SER A 74 -6.21 25.41 -43.21
C SER A 74 -6.00 25.38 -41.69
N SER A 75 -6.92 25.95 -40.90
CA SER A 75 -6.84 26.05 -39.43
C SER A 75 -7.43 24.84 -38.67
N LEU A 76 -8.25 24.01 -39.31
CA LEU A 76 -8.93 22.88 -38.66
C LEU A 76 -8.00 21.70 -38.35
N GLY A 77 -6.92 21.49 -39.11
CA GLY A 77 -6.06 20.32 -39.01
C GLY A 77 -5.34 20.14 -37.66
N PRO A 78 -4.51 21.10 -37.21
CA PRO A 78 -3.78 20.96 -35.95
C PRO A 78 -4.70 20.92 -34.72
N ALA A 79 -5.79 21.71 -34.74
CA ALA A 79 -6.81 21.73 -33.71
C ALA A 79 -7.54 20.38 -33.60
N PHE A 80 -7.94 19.80 -34.73
CA PHE A 80 -8.56 18.48 -34.80
C PHE A 80 -7.62 17.38 -34.27
N LEU A 81 -6.35 17.39 -34.67
CA LEU A 81 -5.36 16.41 -34.19
C LEU A 81 -5.11 16.51 -32.69
N ARG A 82 -5.07 17.73 -32.15
CA ARG A 82 -4.95 17.95 -30.70
C ARG A 82 -6.17 17.40 -29.95
N ALA A 83 -7.37 17.68 -30.45
CA ALA A 83 -8.60 17.14 -29.88
C ALA A 83 -8.62 15.60 -29.95
N LEU A 84 -8.26 15.02 -31.10
CA LEU A 84 -8.16 13.57 -31.28
C LEU A 84 -7.16 12.93 -30.31
N MET A 85 -5.99 13.53 -30.13
CA MET A 85 -5.00 13.11 -29.13
C MET A 85 -5.59 13.10 -27.71
N VAL A 86 -6.26 14.18 -27.30
CA VAL A 86 -6.83 14.26 -25.94
C VAL A 86 -7.98 13.25 -25.76
N ILE A 87 -8.85 13.09 -26.76
CA ILE A 87 -9.96 12.12 -26.71
C ILE A 87 -9.44 10.69 -26.59
N THR A 88 -8.46 10.32 -27.41
CA THR A 88 -7.86 8.97 -27.38
C THR A 88 -7.11 8.70 -26.08
N LEU A 89 -6.42 9.69 -25.50
CA LEU A 89 -5.83 9.59 -24.17
C LEU A 89 -6.90 9.43 -23.08
N ALA A 90 -8.00 10.16 -23.19
CA ALA A 90 -9.15 10.03 -22.29
C ALA A 90 -9.73 8.62 -22.33
N LEU A 91 -9.90 8.05 -23.54
CA LEU A 91 -10.30 6.66 -23.70
C LEU A 91 -9.30 5.72 -23.02
N PHE A 92 -8.00 5.85 -23.25
CA PHE A 92 -7.00 5.01 -22.59
C PHE A 92 -7.01 5.12 -21.06
N ALA A 93 -7.20 6.31 -20.51
CA ALA A 93 -7.13 6.58 -19.07
C ALA A 93 -8.40 6.21 -18.30
N PHE A 94 -9.57 6.45 -18.89
CA PHE A 94 -10.86 6.30 -18.24
C PHE A 94 -11.64 5.04 -18.65
N TRP A 95 -11.19 4.30 -19.68
CA TRP A 95 -11.86 3.07 -20.08
C TRP A 95 -11.84 2.00 -18.97
N PRO A 96 -13.03 1.55 -18.50
CA PRO A 96 -13.11 0.57 -17.43
C PRO A 96 -12.55 -0.78 -17.89
N GLY A 97 -11.62 -1.34 -17.11
CA GLY A 97 -11.04 -2.66 -17.36
C GLY A 97 -9.92 -2.71 -18.41
N LEU A 98 -9.57 -1.60 -19.08
CA LEU A 98 -8.40 -1.58 -20.00
C LEU A 98 -7.09 -1.91 -19.27
N PRO A 99 -6.79 -1.34 -18.09
CA PRO A 99 -5.58 -1.67 -17.36
C PRO A 99 -5.55 -3.13 -16.90
N ALA A 100 -6.72 -3.70 -16.55
CA ALA A 100 -6.85 -5.09 -16.14
C ALA A 100 -6.63 -6.06 -17.31
N ARG A 101 -7.11 -5.72 -18.52
CA ARG A 101 -6.92 -6.54 -19.73
C ARG A 101 -5.48 -6.49 -20.25
N MET A 102 -4.87 -5.30 -20.29
CA MET A 102 -3.51 -5.12 -20.83
C MET A 102 -2.41 -5.48 -19.81
N GLY A 103 -2.72 -5.43 -18.51
CA GLY A 103 -1.79 -5.75 -17.42
C GLY A 103 -0.48 -4.96 -17.56
N ARG A 104 0.64 -5.69 -17.63
CA ARG A 104 2.00 -5.10 -17.72
C ARG A 104 2.23 -4.23 -18.97
N TRP A 105 1.43 -4.40 -20.02
CA TRP A 105 1.58 -3.70 -21.30
C TRP A 105 0.79 -2.40 -21.38
N TYR A 106 -0.05 -2.09 -20.38
CA TYR A 106 -0.85 -0.88 -20.37
C TYR A 106 0.03 0.39 -20.42
N LEU A 107 0.97 0.55 -19.49
CA LEU A 107 1.81 1.75 -19.42
C LEU A 107 2.78 1.92 -20.60
N PRO A 108 3.50 0.90 -21.09
CA PRO A 108 4.42 1.09 -22.20
C PRO A 108 3.68 1.49 -23.47
N VAL A 109 2.52 0.86 -23.73
CA VAL A 109 1.68 1.23 -24.87
C VAL A 109 1.15 2.64 -24.70
N PHE A 110 0.64 3.00 -23.52
CA PHE A 110 0.18 4.35 -23.24
C PHE A 110 1.30 5.38 -23.41
N ALA A 111 2.49 5.13 -22.86
CA ALA A 111 3.62 6.06 -22.90
C ALA A 111 4.14 6.26 -24.32
N VAL A 112 4.29 5.19 -25.11
CA VAL A 112 4.67 5.27 -26.53
C VAL A 112 3.61 6.02 -27.33
N TYR A 113 2.33 5.68 -27.14
CA TYR A 113 1.22 6.37 -27.79
C TYR A 113 1.23 7.87 -27.48
N TYR A 114 1.34 8.20 -26.20
CA TYR A 114 1.38 9.57 -25.70
C TYR A 114 2.55 10.36 -26.28
N ALA A 115 3.75 9.78 -26.31
CA ALA A 115 4.94 10.40 -26.89
C ALA A 115 4.79 10.68 -28.39
N VAL A 116 4.35 9.67 -29.14
CA VAL A 116 4.16 9.77 -30.60
C VAL A 116 3.06 10.79 -30.93
N ALA A 117 1.92 10.73 -30.24
CA ALA A 117 0.81 11.63 -30.49
C ALA A 117 1.16 13.09 -30.13
N ALA A 118 1.87 13.32 -29.01
CA ALA A 118 2.34 14.65 -28.62
C ALA A 118 3.35 15.21 -29.64
N ALA A 119 4.33 14.39 -30.06
CA ALA A 119 5.33 14.78 -31.04
C ALA A 119 4.72 15.09 -32.41
N LEU A 120 3.79 14.25 -32.88
CA LEU A 120 3.07 14.44 -34.14
C LEU A 120 2.19 15.70 -34.10
N SER A 121 1.42 15.88 -33.03
CA SER A 121 0.60 17.08 -32.83
C SER A 121 1.46 18.34 -32.83
N HIS A 122 2.64 18.31 -32.20
CA HIS A 122 3.57 19.44 -32.19
C HIS A 122 4.20 19.69 -33.56
N ALA A 123 4.72 18.65 -34.24
CA ALA A 123 5.33 18.79 -35.58
C ALA A 123 4.37 19.45 -36.57
N ILE A 124 3.10 19.00 -36.59
CA ILE A 124 2.08 19.52 -37.50
C ILE A 124 1.69 20.94 -37.11
N PHE A 125 1.54 21.23 -35.82
CA PHE A 125 1.29 22.59 -35.34
C PHE A 125 2.42 23.54 -35.74
N THR A 126 3.67 23.14 -35.57
CA THR A 126 4.80 24.01 -35.88
C THR A 126 5.01 24.18 -37.38
N ALA A 127 4.84 23.12 -38.18
CA ALA A 127 4.85 23.23 -39.64
C ALA A 127 3.72 24.16 -40.15
N TRP A 128 2.55 24.06 -39.54
CA TRP A 128 1.44 24.98 -39.76
C TRP A 128 1.88 26.41 -39.44
N VAL A 129 2.31 26.71 -38.20
CA VAL A 129 2.78 28.05 -37.78
C VAL A 129 3.85 28.61 -38.73
N LEU A 130 4.87 27.82 -39.11
CA LEU A 130 5.94 28.27 -40.01
C LEU A 130 5.39 28.71 -41.37
N LYS A 131 4.45 27.95 -41.96
CA LYS A 131 3.78 28.34 -43.21
C LYS A 131 3.06 29.69 -43.08
N TYR A 132 2.43 29.98 -41.94
CA TYR A 132 1.80 31.30 -41.73
C TYR A 132 2.82 32.40 -41.47
N VAL A 133 3.83 32.15 -40.63
CA VAL A 133 4.90 33.11 -40.33
C VAL A 133 5.63 33.51 -41.61
N GLU A 134 5.92 32.57 -42.51
CA GLU A 134 6.54 32.85 -43.81
C GLU A 134 5.63 33.71 -44.72
N VAL A 135 4.32 33.47 -44.70
CA VAL A 135 3.31 34.23 -45.46
C VAL A 135 3.05 35.63 -44.87
N VAL A 136 3.17 35.80 -43.55
CA VAL A 136 2.67 36.96 -42.82
C VAL A 136 3.79 37.90 -42.32
N LEU A 137 4.96 37.36 -41.97
CA LEU A 137 6.01 38.09 -41.26
C LEU A 137 7.25 38.38 -42.09
N ALA A 138 7.22 38.14 -43.42
CA ALA A 138 8.26 38.46 -44.40
C ALA A 138 9.57 38.98 -43.77
N ALA A 139 10.37 38.05 -43.23
CA ALA A 139 11.74 38.24 -42.71
C ALA A 139 12.01 38.67 -41.25
N ASP A 140 11.10 38.58 -40.26
CA ASP A 140 11.51 38.77 -38.84
C ASP A 140 11.95 37.45 -38.14
N THR A 141 13.18 37.02 -38.43
CA THR A 141 13.80 35.79 -37.89
C THR A 141 13.83 35.64 -36.35
N PRO A 142 14.01 36.70 -35.53
CA PRO A 142 14.04 36.59 -34.07
C PRO A 142 12.68 36.22 -33.47
N LEU A 143 11.59 36.80 -33.97
CA LEU A 143 10.24 36.54 -33.48
C LEU A 143 9.81 35.10 -33.77
N ALA A 144 10.12 34.61 -34.98
CA ALA A 144 9.87 33.23 -35.36
C ALA A 144 10.63 32.23 -34.46
N LEU A 145 11.88 32.55 -34.11
CA LEU A 145 12.68 31.75 -33.18
C LEU A 145 12.12 31.77 -31.76
N LEU A 146 11.63 32.91 -31.28
CA LEU A 146 11.04 33.02 -29.95
C LEU A 146 9.75 32.20 -29.83
N LEU A 147 8.84 32.31 -30.81
CA LEU A 147 7.61 31.52 -30.87
C LEU A 147 7.90 30.01 -30.96
N ALA A 148 8.93 29.64 -31.72
CA ALA A 148 9.42 28.27 -31.80
C ALA A 148 9.86 27.74 -30.44
N MET A 149 10.72 28.47 -29.73
CA MET A 149 11.22 28.08 -28.41
C MET A 149 10.11 27.97 -27.37
N GLU A 150 9.16 28.91 -27.36
CA GLU A 150 7.97 28.89 -26.50
C GLU A 150 7.12 27.63 -26.73
N SER A 151 6.87 27.27 -27.99
CA SER A 151 6.09 26.08 -28.32
C SER A 151 6.75 24.78 -27.84
N GLY A 152 8.09 24.74 -27.82
CA GLY A 152 8.89 23.60 -27.37
C GLY A 152 8.70 23.26 -25.89
N TRP A 153 8.44 24.24 -25.03
CA TRP A 153 8.20 24.01 -23.60
C TRP A 153 6.93 23.20 -23.32
N THR A 154 5.89 23.40 -24.14
CA THR A 154 4.64 22.63 -23.99
C THR A 154 4.88 21.16 -24.31
N LEU A 155 5.60 20.87 -25.40
CA LEU A 155 5.99 19.50 -25.74
C LEU A 155 6.88 18.90 -24.64
N PHE A 156 7.86 19.68 -24.15
CA PHE A 156 8.76 19.25 -23.10
C PHE A 156 8.03 18.78 -21.84
N VAL A 157 7.09 19.58 -21.33
CA VAL A 157 6.31 19.26 -20.11
C VAL A 157 5.44 18.02 -20.33
N LEU A 158 4.84 17.88 -21.52
CA LEU A 158 4.07 16.68 -21.87
C LEU A 158 4.98 15.45 -21.80
N LEU A 159 6.05 15.42 -22.60
CA LEU A 159 6.95 14.26 -22.67
C LEU A 159 7.61 13.94 -21.32
N LEU A 160 7.94 14.97 -20.52
CA LEU A 160 8.47 14.81 -19.16
C LEU A 160 7.54 13.98 -18.28
N PHE A 161 6.22 14.16 -18.39
CA PHE A 161 5.28 13.35 -17.64
C PHE A 161 5.36 11.86 -18.01
N GLY A 162 5.50 11.56 -19.30
CA GLY A 162 5.75 10.19 -19.76
C GLY A 162 6.98 9.59 -19.10
N VAL A 163 8.07 10.37 -18.98
CA VAL A 163 9.29 9.94 -18.28
C VAL A 163 8.99 9.61 -16.82
N VAL A 164 8.32 10.50 -16.10
CA VAL A 164 7.96 10.31 -14.69
C VAL A 164 7.18 9.01 -14.49
N MET A 165 6.18 8.74 -15.34
CA MET A 165 5.36 7.52 -15.27
C MET A 165 6.18 6.25 -15.50
N VAL A 166 7.03 6.25 -16.54
CA VAL A 166 7.86 5.08 -16.86
C VAL A 166 8.94 4.88 -15.79
N ALA A 167 9.57 5.95 -15.31
CA ALA A 167 10.59 5.92 -14.26
C ALA A 167 10.06 5.47 -12.90
N TRP A 168 8.77 5.71 -12.63
CA TRP A 168 8.11 5.22 -11.42
C TRP A 168 7.97 3.69 -11.44
N GLN A 169 7.49 3.12 -12.54
CA GLN A 169 7.14 1.69 -12.58
C GLN A 169 8.33 0.80 -12.95
N TYR A 170 9.24 1.24 -13.83
CA TYR A 170 10.22 0.38 -14.48
C TYR A 170 11.66 0.64 -14.04
N ASP A 171 12.51 -0.38 -14.26
CA ASP A 171 13.94 -0.28 -14.00
C ASP A 171 14.65 0.66 -14.98
N MET A 172 15.79 1.21 -14.55
CA MET A 172 16.59 2.19 -15.30
C MET A 172 16.84 1.79 -16.76
N ARG A 173 17.11 0.50 -17.04
CA ARG A 173 17.39 0.03 -18.41
C ARG A 173 16.21 0.28 -19.36
N ARG A 174 14.98 0.05 -18.90
CA ARG A 174 13.77 0.26 -19.72
C ARG A 174 13.45 1.74 -19.85
N VAL A 175 13.67 2.50 -18.76
CA VAL A 175 13.52 3.95 -18.77
C VAL A 175 14.48 4.58 -19.79
N MET A 176 15.72 4.11 -19.90
CA MET A 176 16.68 4.64 -20.87
C MET A 176 16.27 4.40 -22.33
N TRP A 177 15.71 3.22 -22.65
CA TRP A 177 15.11 2.98 -23.96
C TRP A 177 13.94 3.91 -24.26
N TYR A 178 13.13 4.21 -23.25
CA TYR A 178 12.05 5.17 -23.38
C TYR A 178 12.55 6.61 -23.55
N VAL A 179 13.59 7.02 -22.82
CA VAL A 179 14.24 8.34 -23.00
C VAL A 179 14.84 8.47 -24.41
N LEU A 180 15.45 7.40 -24.94
CA LEU A 180 15.91 7.39 -26.33
C LEU A 180 14.74 7.58 -27.31
N LEU A 181 13.62 6.90 -27.09
CA LEU A 181 12.41 7.09 -27.89
C LEU A 181 11.92 8.53 -27.81
N LEU A 182 11.95 9.15 -26.63
CA LEU A 182 11.57 10.56 -26.46
C LEU A 182 12.51 11.50 -27.20
N ALA A 183 13.82 11.27 -27.15
CA ALA A 183 14.79 12.07 -27.90
C ALA A 183 14.52 11.99 -29.42
N VAL A 184 14.17 10.81 -29.93
CA VAL A 184 13.77 10.64 -31.34
C VAL A 184 12.44 11.34 -31.64
N ALA A 185 11.44 11.20 -30.75
CA ALA A 185 10.14 11.86 -30.90
C ALA A 185 10.26 13.39 -30.87
N GLU A 186 11.13 13.91 -30.01
CA GLU A 186 11.42 15.33 -29.92
C GLU A 186 12.18 15.84 -31.16
N LEU A 187 13.21 15.11 -31.61
CA LEU A 187 13.89 15.45 -32.87
C LEU A 187 12.92 15.48 -34.05
N PHE A 188 11.99 14.53 -34.12
CA PHE A 188 10.93 14.52 -35.13
C PHE A 188 10.01 15.73 -34.98
N ALA A 189 9.59 16.07 -33.75
CA ALA A 189 8.73 17.20 -33.47
C ALA A 189 9.34 18.54 -33.88
N PHE A 190 10.66 18.70 -33.72
CA PHE A 190 11.41 19.88 -34.12
C PHE A 190 11.88 19.88 -35.58
N SER A 191 11.71 18.76 -36.30
CA SER A 191 12.19 18.63 -37.69
C SER A 191 11.71 19.72 -38.65
N PRO A 192 10.47 20.26 -38.58
CA PRO A 192 10.05 21.36 -39.46
C PRO A 192 10.87 22.63 -39.25
N LEU A 193 11.29 22.91 -38.01
CA LEU A 193 12.12 24.09 -37.71
C LEU A 193 13.58 23.85 -38.08
N LEU A 194 14.10 22.66 -37.79
CA LEU A 194 15.48 22.28 -38.12
C LEU A 194 15.74 22.28 -39.63
N LEU A 195 14.73 21.98 -40.43
CA LEU A 195 14.78 22.01 -41.89
C LEU A 195 14.43 23.39 -42.48
N SER A 196 13.96 24.33 -41.66
CA SER A 196 13.65 25.69 -42.09
C SER A 196 14.93 26.56 -42.19
N ALA A 197 14.79 27.79 -42.69
CA ALA A 197 15.89 28.75 -42.73
C ALA A 197 16.27 29.35 -41.35
N LEU A 198 15.62 28.91 -40.27
CA LEU A 198 15.92 29.38 -38.92
C LEU A 198 17.30 28.91 -38.43
N PRO A 199 17.95 29.67 -37.53
CA PRO A 199 19.21 29.25 -36.93
C PRO A 199 18.99 27.99 -36.08
N TRP A 200 19.60 26.88 -36.50
CA TRP A 200 19.52 25.59 -35.80
C TRP A 200 20.25 25.50 -34.45
N PRO A 201 21.34 26.25 -34.14
CA PRO A 201 22.05 26.08 -32.87
C PRO A 201 21.20 26.25 -31.59
N PRO A 202 20.34 27.28 -31.45
CA PRO A 202 19.48 27.40 -30.26
C PRO A 202 18.47 26.27 -30.14
N LEU A 203 17.95 25.73 -31.25
CA LEU A 203 17.02 24.60 -31.25
C LEU A 203 17.71 23.31 -30.78
N VAL A 204 18.91 23.04 -31.29
CA VAL A 204 19.71 21.88 -30.87
C VAL A 204 20.08 21.99 -29.39
N PHE A 205 20.47 23.18 -28.93
CA PHE A 205 20.77 23.42 -27.51
C PHE A 205 19.54 23.16 -26.61
N GLN A 206 18.35 23.59 -27.05
CA GLN A 206 17.09 23.31 -26.34
C GLN A 206 16.82 21.81 -26.25
N ILE A 207 16.93 21.05 -27.35
CA ILE A 207 16.74 19.60 -27.36
C ILE A 207 17.74 18.91 -26.44
N ILE A 208 19.01 19.33 -26.46
CA ILE A 208 20.05 18.78 -25.55
C ILE A 208 19.67 19.00 -24.09
N ILE A 209 19.20 20.21 -23.73
CA ILE A 209 18.74 20.51 -22.37
C ILE A 209 17.56 19.62 -21.98
N HIS A 210 16.57 19.47 -22.84
CA HIS A 210 15.39 18.63 -22.56
C HIS A 210 15.78 17.17 -22.34
N VAL A 211 16.61 16.60 -23.23
CA VAL A 211 17.12 15.23 -23.07
C VAL A 211 17.93 15.08 -21.79
N ALA A 212 18.80 16.04 -21.46
CA ALA A 212 19.56 16.02 -20.22
C ALA A 212 18.62 16.03 -18.98
N ILE A 213 17.55 16.82 -19.01
CA ILE A 213 16.55 16.84 -17.95
C ILE A 213 15.78 15.52 -17.88
N TYR A 214 15.40 14.91 -19.01
CA TYR A 214 14.74 13.60 -19.02
C TYR A 214 15.62 12.53 -18.37
N VAL A 215 16.91 12.51 -18.68
CA VAL A 215 17.87 11.58 -18.06
C VAL A 215 18.01 11.87 -16.56
N MET A 216 18.16 13.13 -16.17
CA MET A 216 18.29 13.52 -14.77
C MET A 216 17.06 13.14 -13.95
N VAL A 217 15.85 13.49 -14.42
CA VAL A 217 14.59 13.18 -13.75
C VAL A 217 14.36 11.67 -13.68
N SER A 218 14.66 10.94 -14.76
CA SER A 218 14.64 9.47 -14.76
C SER A 218 15.54 8.91 -13.66
N PHE A 219 16.78 9.43 -13.57
CA PHE A 219 17.74 8.97 -12.58
C PHE A 219 17.24 9.19 -11.15
N VAL A 220 16.77 10.39 -10.84
CA VAL A 220 16.28 10.75 -9.50
C VAL A 220 15.06 9.92 -9.14
N ILE A 221 14.05 9.85 -10.00
CA ILE A 221 12.78 9.15 -9.70
C ILE A 221 13.01 7.66 -9.54
N THR A 222 13.75 7.02 -10.46
CA THR A 222 14.00 5.57 -10.37
C THR A 222 14.81 5.24 -9.10
N ARG A 223 15.81 6.05 -8.73
CA ARG A 223 16.58 5.85 -7.48
C ARG A 223 15.72 6.06 -6.23
N MET A 224 14.94 7.13 -6.21
CA MET A 224 14.05 7.46 -5.09
C MET A 224 13.01 6.36 -4.87
N MET A 225 12.33 5.93 -5.94
CA MET A 225 11.32 4.87 -5.87
C MET A 225 11.92 3.52 -5.46
N ALA A 226 13.12 3.19 -5.96
CA ALA A 226 13.83 1.99 -5.53
C ALA A 226 14.17 2.03 -4.02
N ALA A 227 14.63 3.18 -3.52
CA ALA A 227 14.92 3.36 -2.10
C ALA A 227 13.66 3.26 -1.23
N GLN A 228 12.56 3.92 -1.63
CA GLN A 228 11.29 3.85 -0.89
C GLN A 228 10.72 2.42 -0.85
N ARG A 229 10.80 1.69 -1.96
CA ARG A 229 10.37 0.27 -2.00
C ARG A 229 11.21 -0.59 -1.07
N ALA A 230 12.53 -0.38 -1.04
CA ALA A 230 13.43 -1.12 -0.15
C ALA A 230 13.11 -0.83 1.33
N GLN A 231 12.91 0.44 1.70
CA GLN A 231 12.54 0.83 3.06
C GLN A 231 11.20 0.25 3.50
N ARG A 232 10.17 0.31 2.64
CA ARG A 232 8.86 -0.29 2.94
C ARG A 232 8.95 -1.79 3.18
N ARG A 233 9.72 -2.52 2.35
CA ARG A 233 9.94 -3.96 2.52
C ARG A 233 10.62 -4.27 3.85
N ALA A 234 11.69 -3.54 4.18
CA ALA A 234 12.41 -3.71 5.44
C ALA A 234 11.50 -3.44 6.66
N LEU A 235 10.65 -2.41 6.59
CA LEU A 235 9.69 -2.11 7.65
C LEU A 235 8.65 -3.23 7.82
N THR A 236 8.09 -3.75 6.73
CA THR A 236 7.15 -4.87 6.79
C THR A 236 7.81 -6.13 7.36
N GLU A 237 9.04 -6.43 6.95
CA GLU A 237 9.79 -7.57 7.47
C GLU A 237 10.11 -7.43 8.96
N ALA A 238 10.57 -6.25 9.39
CA ALA A 238 10.80 -5.96 10.81
C ALA A 238 9.52 -6.07 11.65
N ASN A 239 8.38 -5.62 11.12
CA ASN A 239 7.09 -5.76 11.79
C ASN A 239 6.70 -7.23 11.97
N ILE A 240 6.84 -8.05 10.92
CA ILE A 240 6.60 -9.50 11.00
C ILE A 240 7.51 -10.13 12.05
N GLN A 241 8.81 -9.82 12.06
CA GLN A 241 9.72 -10.33 13.07
C GLN A 241 9.31 -9.93 14.49
N LEU A 242 8.99 -8.66 14.72
CA LEU A 242 8.53 -8.16 16.03
C LEU A 242 7.28 -8.90 16.51
N THR A 243 6.30 -9.15 15.65
CA THR A 243 5.09 -9.89 16.02
C THR A 243 5.42 -11.34 16.42
N GLN A 244 6.34 -12.00 15.71
CA GLN A 244 6.80 -13.36 16.06
C GLN A 244 7.57 -13.38 17.38
N TYR A 245 8.46 -12.40 17.60
CA TYR A 245 9.20 -12.27 18.86
C TYR A 245 8.24 -12.03 20.03
N ALA A 246 7.26 -11.12 19.88
CA ALA A 246 6.26 -10.86 20.90
C ALA A 246 5.46 -12.13 21.27
N ALA A 247 5.00 -12.90 20.27
CA ALA A 247 4.29 -14.15 20.50
C ALA A 247 5.17 -15.20 21.23
N SER A 248 6.45 -15.30 20.88
CA SER A 248 7.38 -16.21 21.56
C SER A 248 7.64 -15.80 23.02
N GLN A 249 7.77 -14.49 23.28
CA GLN A 249 7.96 -13.96 24.63
C GLN A 249 6.71 -14.18 25.49
N GLU A 250 5.52 -14.03 24.92
CA GLU A 250 4.27 -14.34 25.60
C GLU A 250 4.21 -15.83 26.00
N GLN A 251 4.54 -16.74 25.08
CA GLN A 251 4.59 -18.18 25.37
C GLN A 251 5.62 -18.52 26.48
N LEU A 252 6.79 -17.90 26.44
CA LEU A 252 7.82 -18.05 27.47
C LEU A 252 7.36 -17.49 28.82
N ALA A 253 6.71 -16.33 28.84
CA ALA A 253 6.15 -15.74 30.05
C ALA A 253 5.10 -16.64 30.67
N VAL A 254 4.17 -17.18 29.85
CA VAL A 254 3.16 -18.15 30.29
C VAL A 254 3.82 -19.42 30.86
N SER A 255 4.86 -19.94 30.20
CA SER A 255 5.59 -21.12 30.68
C SER A 255 6.32 -20.88 32.01
N ARG A 256 7.00 -19.73 32.13
CA ARG A 256 7.67 -19.32 33.38
C ARG A 256 6.68 -19.19 34.52
N GLU A 257 5.53 -18.58 34.27
CA GLU A 257 4.49 -18.41 35.29
C GLU A 257 3.92 -19.76 35.73
N ARG A 258 3.72 -20.71 34.81
CA ARG A 258 3.35 -22.09 35.18
C ARG A 258 4.38 -22.77 36.06
N ASN A 259 5.66 -22.66 35.72
CA ASN A 259 6.74 -23.24 36.53
C ASN A 259 6.89 -22.55 37.89
N ARG A 260 6.62 -21.25 37.98
CA ARG A 260 6.56 -20.52 39.24
C ARG A 260 5.42 -21.04 40.11
N MET A 261 4.20 -21.10 39.56
CA MET A 261 3.02 -21.63 40.26
C MET A 261 3.20 -23.10 40.69
N ALA A 262 3.79 -23.95 39.84
CA ALA A 262 4.03 -25.36 40.19
C ALA A 262 4.96 -25.51 41.41
N ARG A 263 6.02 -24.68 41.50
CA ARG A 263 6.92 -24.67 42.67
C ARG A 263 6.21 -24.16 43.92
N GLU A 264 5.47 -23.06 43.82
CA GLU A 264 4.71 -22.51 44.94
C GLU A 264 3.70 -23.52 45.51
N LEU A 265 3.06 -24.30 44.63
CA LEU A 265 2.19 -25.40 45.06
C LEU A 265 2.95 -26.57 45.68
N HIS A 266 4.09 -26.95 45.12
CA HIS A 266 4.92 -28.01 45.70
C HIS A 266 5.40 -27.64 47.10
N ASP A 267 5.84 -26.41 47.31
CA ASP A 267 6.31 -25.91 48.61
C ASP A 267 5.16 -25.88 49.63
N THR A 268 3.97 -25.40 49.22
CA THR A 268 2.77 -25.41 50.09
C THR A 268 2.36 -26.84 50.46
N LEU A 269 2.40 -27.76 49.49
CA LEU A 269 2.10 -29.18 49.71
C LEU A 269 3.10 -29.83 50.66
N ALA A 270 4.40 -29.68 50.41
CA ALA A 270 5.47 -30.25 51.22
C ALA A 270 5.39 -29.76 52.68
N HIS A 271 5.12 -28.46 52.88
CA HIS A 271 4.92 -27.89 54.21
C HIS A 271 3.69 -28.49 54.92
N SER A 272 2.54 -28.56 54.22
CA SER A 272 1.31 -29.11 54.80
C SER A 272 1.43 -30.59 55.17
N LEU A 273 2.09 -31.39 54.34
CA LEU A 273 2.33 -32.81 54.59
C LEU A 273 3.29 -33.03 55.75
N SER A 274 4.34 -32.21 55.85
CA SER A 274 5.28 -32.26 56.98
C SER A 274 4.59 -31.96 58.31
N ALA A 275 3.70 -30.95 58.33
CA ALA A 275 2.92 -30.63 59.52
C ALA A 275 1.95 -31.76 59.92
N VAL A 276 1.33 -32.43 58.95
CA VAL A 276 0.48 -33.61 59.20
C VAL A 276 1.31 -34.79 59.72
N ALA A 277 2.50 -35.03 59.18
CA ALA A 277 3.39 -36.11 59.64
C ALA A 277 3.76 -35.91 61.12
N VAL A 278 4.15 -34.71 61.53
CA VAL A 278 4.46 -34.38 62.94
C VAL A 278 3.22 -34.55 63.84
N GLN A 279 2.03 -34.17 63.37
CA GLN A 279 0.78 -34.38 64.12
C GLN A 279 0.48 -35.88 64.30
N LEU A 280 0.77 -36.72 63.30
CA LEU A 280 0.58 -38.16 63.39
C LEU A 280 1.61 -38.82 64.34
N GLU A 281 2.86 -38.37 64.34
CA GLU A 281 3.87 -38.80 65.33
C GLU A 281 3.44 -38.45 66.78
N ALA A 282 2.84 -37.28 66.97
CA ALA A 282 2.28 -36.88 68.27
C ALA A 282 1.09 -37.76 68.70
N VAL A 283 0.23 -38.15 67.75
CA VAL A 283 -0.86 -39.12 68.01
C VAL A 283 -0.30 -40.48 68.45
N ASP A 284 0.71 -40.99 67.74
CA ASP A 284 1.34 -42.28 68.05
C ASP A 284 1.95 -42.29 69.46
N SER A 285 2.64 -41.21 69.85
CA SER A 285 3.21 -41.07 71.18
C SER A 285 2.17 -40.89 72.30
N ALA A 286 1.00 -40.29 72.01
CA ALA A 286 -0.04 -39.99 72.99
C ALA A 286 -1.07 -41.12 73.14
N MET A 287 -1.16 -42.05 72.18
CA MET A 287 -2.17 -43.11 72.15
C MET A 287 -2.22 -43.98 73.42
N THR A 288 -1.07 -44.26 74.04
CA THR A 288 -0.98 -45.08 75.26
C THR A 288 -1.17 -44.28 76.55
N THR A 289 -0.86 -42.98 76.53
CA THR A 289 -0.66 -42.17 77.74
C THR A 289 -1.79 -41.17 77.95
N ALA A 290 -2.39 -40.65 76.88
CA ALA A 290 -3.46 -39.65 76.88
C ALA A 290 -4.41 -39.84 75.67
N PRO A 291 -5.26 -40.88 75.68
CA PRO A 291 -6.04 -41.28 74.50
C PRO A 291 -7.06 -40.23 74.03
N ASN A 292 -7.63 -39.42 74.93
CA ASN A 292 -8.54 -38.34 74.55
C ASN A 292 -7.81 -37.21 73.78
N GLU A 293 -6.59 -36.87 74.20
CA GLU A 293 -5.77 -35.85 73.55
C GLU A 293 -5.28 -36.34 72.17
N ALA A 294 -4.91 -37.62 72.06
CA ALA A 294 -4.57 -38.26 70.79
C ALA A 294 -5.74 -38.19 69.78
N HIS A 295 -6.98 -38.36 70.25
CA HIS A 295 -8.17 -38.27 69.39
C HIS A 295 -8.39 -36.85 68.84
N ASP A 296 -8.17 -35.81 69.66
CA ASP A 296 -8.27 -34.41 69.26
C ASP A 296 -7.18 -34.01 68.24
N ILE A 297 -5.94 -34.46 68.43
CA ILE A 297 -4.85 -34.22 67.49
C ILE A 297 -5.13 -34.90 66.14
N LEU A 298 -5.62 -36.15 66.16
CA LEU A 298 -6.01 -36.87 64.96
C LEU A 298 -7.15 -36.16 64.20
N GLY A 299 -8.14 -35.64 64.92
CA GLY A 299 -9.23 -34.84 64.34
C GLY A 299 -8.72 -33.59 63.62
N LYS A 300 -7.78 -32.86 64.23
CA LYS A 300 -7.13 -31.68 63.62
C LYS A 300 -6.30 -32.05 62.39
N ALA A 301 -5.52 -33.12 62.44
CA ALA A 301 -4.73 -33.61 61.32
C ALA A 301 -5.60 -34.01 60.12
N LEU A 302 -6.73 -34.69 60.36
CA LEU A 302 -7.69 -35.04 59.31
C LEU A 302 -8.36 -33.81 58.70
N ALA A 303 -8.75 -32.82 59.51
CA ALA A 303 -9.32 -31.57 59.02
C ALA A 303 -8.33 -30.78 58.16
N GLN A 304 -7.08 -30.67 58.62
CA GLN A 304 -6.00 -29.99 57.90
C GLN A 304 -5.68 -30.69 56.56
N THR A 305 -5.64 -32.02 56.55
CA THR A 305 -5.42 -32.82 55.33
C THR A 305 -6.55 -32.61 54.32
N ARG A 306 -7.82 -32.63 54.76
CA ARG A 306 -8.98 -32.40 53.88
C ARG A 306 -8.99 -30.99 53.29
N SER A 307 -8.64 -29.99 54.09
CA SER A 307 -8.51 -28.60 53.63
C SER A 307 -7.39 -28.47 52.60
N GLY A 308 -6.18 -28.96 52.90
CA GLY A 308 -5.03 -28.92 52.00
C GLY A 308 -5.25 -29.65 50.67
N LEU A 309 -5.94 -30.79 50.68
CA LEU A 309 -6.32 -31.51 49.45
C LEU A 309 -7.30 -30.71 48.57
N THR A 310 -8.21 -29.97 49.21
CA THR A 310 -9.17 -29.12 48.52
C THR A 310 -8.49 -27.91 47.88
N GLU A 311 -7.60 -27.23 48.62
CA GLU A 311 -6.78 -26.11 48.15
C GLU A 311 -5.93 -26.52 46.93
N THR A 312 -5.27 -27.67 47.03
CA THR A 312 -4.40 -28.21 45.97
C THR A 312 -5.19 -28.56 44.72
N ARG A 313 -6.37 -29.19 44.85
CA ARG A 313 -7.24 -29.46 43.69
C ARG A 313 -7.67 -28.18 43.01
N ARG A 314 -8.05 -27.13 43.75
CA ARG A 314 -8.43 -25.85 43.17
C ARG A 314 -7.26 -25.22 42.39
N ALA A 315 -6.06 -25.22 42.96
CA ALA A 315 -4.89 -24.66 42.30
C ALA A 315 -4.45 -25.46 41.05
N MET A 316 -4.49 -26.80 41.12
CA MET A 316 -4.27 -27.69 39.97
C MET A 316 -5.28 -27.47 38.84
N HIS A 317 -6.55 -27.22 39.19
CA HIS A 317 -7.58 -26.86 38.22
C HIS A 317 -7.32 -25.50 37.55
N ALA A 318 -6.83 -24.51 38.30
CA ALA A 318 -6.44 -23.21 37.75
C ALA A 318 -5.23 -23.33 36.78
N LEU A 319 -4.25 -24.18 37.10
CA LEU A 319 -3.08 -24.46 36.25
C LEU A 319 -3.43 -25.21 34.95
N ARG A 320 -4.41 -26.13 35.01
CA ARG A 320 -4.90 -26.83 33.82
C ARG A 320 -5.74 -25.94 32.93
N ALA A 321 -6.33 -24.85 33.42
CA ALA A 321 -7.22 -23.99 32.66
C ALA A 321 -6.49 -22.99 31.74
N SER A 322 -5.61 -23.46 30.84
CA SER A 322 -5.32 -22.88 29.51
C SER A 322 -4.22 -23.69 28.79
N PRO A 323 -4.20 -23.86 27.46
CA PRO A 323 -5.31 -23.90 26.51
C PRO A 323 -5.76 -25.36 26.33
N LEU A 324 -6.96 -25.72 26.79
CA LEU A 324 -7.58 -26.98 26.39
C LEU A 324 -8.32 -26.76 25.09
N ASP A 325 -7.68 -27.19 24.00
CA ASP A 325 -8.35 -27.45 22.73
C ASP A 325 -9.25 -28.71 22.77
N ASP A 326 -9.24 -29.52 23.85
CA ASP A 326 -9.97 -30.80 23.89
C ASP A 326 -11.18 -30.91 24.86
N LEU A 327 -11.36 -29.99 25.81
CA LEU A 327 -12.59 -29.92 26.65
C LEU A 327 -13.34 -28.58 26.49
N GLY A 328 -13.04 -27.87 25.39
CA GLY A 328 -13.33 -26.47 25.14
C GLY A 328 -14.76 -26.01 25.46
N LEU A 329 -14.88 -24.77 25.95
CA LEU A 329 -16.11 -24.01 26.24
C LEU A 329 -17.12 -24.63 27.22
N ALA A 330 -17.66 -25.84 26.99
CA ALA A 330 -18.64 -26.47 27.87
C ALA A 330 -18.12 -26.68 29.30
N LEU A 331 -16.88 -27.15 29.46
CA LEU A 331 -16.28 -27.31 30.79
C LEU A 331 -16.07 -25.96 31.48
N ALA A 332 -15.70 -24.92 30.73
CA ALA A 332 -15.51 -23.58 31.26
C ALA A 332 -16.82 -22.96 31.76
N ILE A 333 -17.91 -23.13 30.99
CA ILE A 333 -19.26 -22.66 31.37
C ILE A 333 -19.77 -23.46 32.58
N ARG A 334 -19.57 -24.78 32.61
CA ARG A 334 -19.97 -25.64 33.74
C ARG A 334 -19.28 -25.24 35.04
N ASN A 335 -17.96 -25.02 35.01
CA ASN A 335 -17.21 -24.57 36.18
C ASN A 335 -17.66 -23.19 36.65
N LEU A 336 -17.89 -22.25 35.72
CA LEU A 336 -18.36 -20.92 36.07
C LEU A 336 -19.75 -20.97 36.75
N ALA A 337 -20.69 -21.68 36.14
CA ALA A 337 -22.06 -21.81 36.65
C ALA A 337 -22.11 -22.47 38.03
N THR A 338 -21.36 -23.57 38.23
CA THR A 338 -21.27 -24.28 39.52
C THR A 338 -20.67 -23.41 40.62
N THR A 339 -19.62 -22.64 40.31
CA THR A 339 -18.96 -21.76 41.30
C THR A 339 -19.88 -20.60 41.72
N THR A 340 -20.64 -20.03 40.78
CA THR A 340 -21.61 -18.96 41.08
C THR A 340 -22.80 -19.49 41.89
N ALA A 341 -23.32 -20.66 41.53
CA ALA A 341 -24.43 -21.29 42.26
C ALA A 341 -24.04 -21.63 43.71
N GLN A 342 -22.82 -22.14 43.94
CA GLN A 342 -22.30 -22.41 45.28
C GLN A 342 -22.14 -21.12 46.12
N ARG A 343 -21.69 -20.02 45.51
CA ARG A 343 -21.56 -18.73 46.21
C ARG A 343 -22.92 -18.10 46.55
N GLY A 344 -23.92 -18.29 45.68
CA GLY A 344 -25.26 -17.75 45.85
C GLY A 344 -26.23 -18.65 46.61
N GLY A 345 -25.83 -19.88 46.98
CA GLY A 345 -26.73 -20.87 47.59
C GLY A 345 -27.88 -21.30 46.68
N MET A 346 -27.73 -21.19 45.36
CA MET A 346 -28.78 -21.43 44.37
C MET A 346 -28.74 -22.86 43.83
N ALA A 347 -29.91 -23.44 43.56
CA ALA A 347 -30.02 -24.70 42.84
C ALA A 347 -29.69 -24.48 41.36
N LEU A 348 -28.70 -25.22 40.83
CA LEU A 348 -28.25 -25.11 39.45
C LEU A 348 -28.66 -26.34 38.65
N THR A 349 -29.42 -26.12 37.57
CA THR A 349 -29.67 -27.10 36.51
C THR A 349 -28.95 -26.63 35.25
N LEU A 350 -28.05 -27.46 34.71
CA LEU A 350 -27.23 -27.11 33.55
C LEU A 350 -27.29 -28.23 32.50
N GLU A 351 -27.86 -27.91 31.34
CA GLU A 351 -27.89 -28.80 30.19
C GLU A 351 -26.88 -28.32 29.14
N LEU A 352 -25.94 -29.20 28.79
CA LEU A 352 -24.90 -28.94 27.79
C LEU A 352 -24.86 -30.13 26.80
N PRO A 353 -24.74 -29.88 25.49
CA PRO A 353 -24.59 -30.95 24.49
C PRO A 353 -23.34 -31.79 24.75
N GLU A 354 -23.43 -33.13 24.60
CA GLU A 354 -22.30 -34.06 24.82
C GLU A 354 -21.19 -33.90 23.77
N THR A 355 -21.53 -33.48 22.55
CA THR A 355 -20.58 -33.19 21.47
C THR A 355 -20.73 -31.75 21.00
N GLN A 356 -19.64 -30.98 21.08
CA GLN A 356 -19.61 -29.60 20.58
C GLN A 356 -19.04 -29.55 19.15
N PRO A 357 -19.61 -28.71 18.27
CA PRO A 357 -19.00 -28.43 16.97
C PRO A 357 -17.65 -27.72 17.15
N ALA A 358 -16.68 -28.03 16.28
CA ALA A 358 -15.37 -27.38 16.31
C ALA A 358 -15.50 -25.89 15.94
N LEU A 359 -15.49 -25.03 16.95
CA LEU A 359 -15.57 -23.58 16.79
C LEU A 359 -14.17 -22.95 16.63
N PRO A 360 -14.00 -21.95 15.76
CA PRO A 360 -12.76 -21.17 15.66
C PRO A 360 -12.37 -20.53 17.02
N PRO A 361 -11.07 -20.41 17.36
CA PRO A 361 -10.60 -19.93 18.66
C PRO A 361 -11.17 -18.56 19.08
N ALA A 362 -11.31 -17.63 18.13
CA ALA A 362 -11.86 -16.28 18.36
C ALA A 362 -13.34 -16.30 18.77
N VAL A 363 -14.14 -17.20 18.19
CA VAL A 363 -15.57 -17.34 18.54
C VAL A 363 -15.72 -17.98 19.92
N ARG A 364 -14.83 -18.92 20.24
CA ARG A 364 -14.78 -19.59 21.55
C ARG A 364 -14.42 -18.62 22.68
N SER A 365 -13.50 -17.69 22.45
CA SER A 365 -13.12 -16.68 23.46
C SER A 365 -14.24 -15.69 23.74
N GLU A 366 -14.97 -15.24 22.70
CA GLU A 366 -16.11 -14.32 22.86
C GLU A 366 -17.30 -15.00 23.54
N ALA A 367 -17.64 -16.24 23.16
CA ALA A 367 -18.71 -17.00 23.83
C ALA A 367 -18.44 -17.20 25.33
N ARG A 368 -17.18 -17.46 25.71
CA ARG A 368 -16.76 -17.56 27.12
C ARG A 368 -16.93 -16.22 27.85
N ARG A 369 -16.59 -15.10 27.21
CA ARG A 369 -16.69 -13.77 27.79
C ARG A 369 -18.16 -13.40 28.06
N VAL A 370 -19.05 -13.70 27.11
CA VAL A 370 -20.50 -13.50 27.28
C VAL A 370 -21.06 -14.34 28.43
N GLY A 371 -20.69 -15.62 28.53
CA GLY A 371 -21.12 -16.48 29.65
C GLY A 371 -20.60 -16.00 31.02
N LYS A 372 -19.43 -15.35 31.04
CA LYS A 372 -18.89 -14.70 32.24
C LYS A 372 -19.71 -13.47 32.66
N GLU A 373 -20.09 -12.62 31.72
CA GLU A 373 -20.91 -11.44 32.02
C GLU A 373 -22.33 -11.81 32.45
N SER A 374 -22.93 -12.85 31.86
CA SER A 374 -24.31 -13.25 32.15
C SER A 374 -24.52 -13.84 33.55
N THR A 375 -23.45 -14.30 34.20
CA THR A 375 -23.49 -14.89 35.54
C THR A 375 -22.92 -13.98 36.62
N SER A 376 -22.41 -12.79 36.24
CA SER A 376 -21.86 -11.79 37.15
C SER A 376 -22.83 -10.65 37.48
N ARG A 377 -24.01 -10.63 36.88
CA ARG A 377 -25.16 -9.83 37.33
C ARG A 377 -26.05 -10.71 38.19
#